data_AF-A0A2E7FJD4-F1
#
_entry.id   AF-A0A2E7FJD4-F1
#
_cell.length_a   1.000
_cell.length_b   1.000
_cell.length_c   1.000
_cell.angle_alpha   90.00
_cell.angle_beta   90.00
_cell.angle_gamma   90.00
#
_symmetry.space_group_name_H-M   'P 1'
#
loop_
_entity.id
_entity.type
_entity.pdbx_description
1 polymer ?
#
loop_
_entity_poly.entity_id
_entity_poly.type
_entity_poly.pdbx_seq_one_letter_code
_entity_poly.pdbx_strand_id
1 'polypeptide(L)'
;MLMDQRQFAITSACGSAGLLGACRPKEEIIDIHQHLAYSGRSDEDFLKHQDTMGINRSVLLSSASYLKMFSTHMGDSNGLAARVSVTEAAAKMTERFPIKFVFFCNEIPELEGSRQKLES
;
A
#
# COMPACT_ATOMS: atom_id res chain seq x y z
N MET A 1 43.41 -37.71 8.88
CA MET A 1 42.97 -37.72 7.47
C MET A 1 43.10 -36.29 6.97
N LEU A 2 44.19 -35.95 6.29
CA LEU A 2 44.45 -34.60 5.78
C LEU A 2 43.71 -34.46 4.44
N MET A 3 42.83 -33.45 4.32
CA MET A 3 42.15 -33.14 3.07
C MET A 3 43.16 -32.58 2.06
N ASP A 4 43.14 -33.11 0.83
CA ASP A 4 43.98 -32.64 -0.29
C ASP A 4 43.44 -31.31 -0.86
N GLN A 5 44.32 -30.50 -1.44
CA GLN A 5 44.01 -29.22 -2.07
C GLN A 5 42.91 -29.33 -3.13
N ARG A 6 42.82 -30.47 -3.83
CA ARG A 6 41.74 -30.77 -4.78
C ARG A 6 40.38 -30.93 -4.09
N GLN A 7 40.34 -31.58 -2.93
CA GLN A 7 39.10 -31.71 -2.16
C GLN A 7 38.65 -30.36 -1.59
N PHE A 8 39.58 -29.52 -1.13
CA PHE A 8 39.27 -28.17 -0.66
C PHE A 8 38.70 -27.27 -1.78
N ALA A 9 39.27 -27.35 -2.98
CA ALA A 9 38.78 -26.59 -4.15
C ALA A 9 37.37 -27.02 -4.59
N ILE A 10 37.09 -28.34 -4.59
CA ILE A 10 35.77 -28.88 -4.95
C ILE A 10 34.71 -28.49 -3.90
N THR A 11 35.03 -28.58 -2.61
CA THR A 11 34.11 -28.19 -1.53
C THR A 11 33.84 -26.68 -1.52
N SER A 12 34.85 -25.85 -1.79
CA SER A 12 34.67 -24.39 -1.88
C SER A 12 33.84 -23.97 -3.11
N ALA A 13 34.03 -24.61 -4.26
CA ALA A 13 33.30 -24.29 -5.49
C ALA A 13 31.79 -24.59 -5.39
N CYS A 14 31.41 -25.68 -4.71
CA CYS A 14 29.99 -25.98 -4.44
C CYS A 14 29.34 -25.00 -3.44
N GLY A 15 30.09 -24.49 -2.46
CA GLY A 15 29.59 -23.46 -1.54
C GLY A 15 29.24 -22.14 -2.24
N SER A 16 30.07 -21.73 -3.21
CA SER A 16 29.88 -20.49 -3.99
C SER A 16 28.69 -20.55 -4.95
N ALA A 17 28.44 -21.72 -5.57
CA ALA A 17 27.33 -21.89 -6.50
C ALA A 17 25.96 -21.84 -5.80
N GLY A 18 25.87 -22.29 -4.54
CA GLY A 18 24.64 -22.20 -3.73
C GLY A 18 24.27 -20.77 -3.32
N LEU A 19 25.27 -19.89 -3.14
CA LEU A 19 25.07 -18.47 -2.78
C LEU A 19 24.51 -17.64 -3.94
N LEU A 20 24.88 -17.96 -5.19
CA LEU A 20 24.39 -17.25 -6.38
C LEU A 20 22.92 -17.58 -6.72
N GLY A 21 22.43 -18.77 -6.35
CA GLY A 21 21.04 -19.18 -6.56
C GLY A 21 20.03 -18.62 -5.55
N ALA A 22 20.50 -18.01 -4.45
CA ALA A 22 19.66 -17.52 -3.37
C ALA A 22 19.17 -16.07 -3.55
N CYS A 23 19.75 -15.31 -4.48
CA CYS A 23 19.34 -13.94 -4.75
C CYS A 23 18.19 -13.92 -5.78
N ARG A 24 16.99 -14.32 -5.35
CA ARG A 24 15.79 -14.05 -6.15
C ARG A 24 15.51 -12.53 -6.10
N PRO A 25 15.18 -11.89 -7.23
CA PRO A 25 14.71 -10.51 -7.20
C PRO A 25 13.54 -10.43 -6.23
N LYS A 26 13.54 -9.40 -5.37
CA LYS A 26 12.49 -9.19 -4.39
C LYS A 26 11.17 -9.07 -5.13
N GLU A 27 10.22 -9.95 -4.80
CA GLU A 27 8.89 -9.97 -5.42
C GLU A 27 8.20 -8.63 -5.22
N GLU A 28 7.52 -8.15 -6.26
CA GLU A 28 6.73 -6.93 -6.18
C GLU A 28 5.41 -7.23 -5.46
N ILE A 29 5.18 -6.57 -4.34
CA ILE A 29 3.95 -6.66 -3.57
C ILE A 29 3.12 -5.40 -3.84
N ILE A 30 1.96 -5.59 -4.46
CA ILE A 30 0.96 -4.55 -4.70
C ILE A 30 -0.21 -4.76 -3.75
N ASP A 31 -0.46 -3.78 -2.90
CA ASP A 31 -1.58 -3.75 -1.98
C ASP A 31 -2.74 -2.96 -2.58
N ILE A 32 -3.86 -3.63 -2.84
CA ILE A 32 -5.00 -3.01 -3.55
C ILE A 32 -6.05 -2.40 -2.63
N HIS A 33 -5.88 -2.47 -1.30
CA HIS A 33 -6.90 -2.03 -0.36
C HIS A 33 -6.26 -1.44 0.90
N GLN A 34 -5.91 -0.16 0.84
CA GLN A 34 -5.48 0.59 2.03
C GLN A 34 -6.32 1.81 2.32
N HIS A 35 -6.45 2.09 3.62
CA HIS A 35 -7.17 3.23 4.15
C HIS A 35 -6.21 4.11 4.96
N LEU A 36 -6.17 5.41 4.63
CA LEU A 36 -5.56 6.43 5.47
C LEU A 36 -6.44 6.73 6.67
N ALA A 37 -5.82 7.12 7.79
CA ALA A 37 -6.47 7.41 9.07
C ALA A 37 -7.36 6.29 9.63
N TYR A 38 -7.28 5.06 9.09
CA TYR A 38 -8.08 3.93 9.56
C TYR A 38 -7.93 3.74 11.07
N SER A 39 -9.06 3.82 11.77
CA SER A 39 -9.12 3.74 13.23
C SER A 39 -8.18 4.72 13.97
N GLY A 40 -7.87 5.87 13.36
CA GLY A 40 -6.99 6.90 13.92
C GLY A 40 -5.50 6.67 13.71
N ARG A 41 -5.10 5.71 12.86
CA ARG A 41 -3.68 5.48 12.51
C ARG A 41 -3.04 6.73 11.90
N SER A 42 -1.86 7.11 12.38
CA SER A 42 -1.08 8.24 11.84
C SER A 42 -0.50 7.89 10.46
N ASP A 43 -0.17 8.93 9.68
CA ASP A 43 0.50 8.75 8.39
C ASP A 43 1.89 8.12 8.56
N GLU A 44 2.62 8.50 9.62
CA GLU A 44 3.92 7.91 9.95
C GLU A 44 3.83 6.40 10.22
N ASP A 45 2.85 5.99 11.03
CA ASP A 45 2.63 4.57 11.34
C ASP A 45 2.14 3.80 10.11
N PHE A 46 1.31 4.42 9.26
CA PHE A 46 0.90 3.84 7.99
C PHE A 46 2.10 3.59 7.07
N LEU A 47 2.97 4.58 6.86
CA LEU A 47 4.15 4.44 6.02
C LEU A 47 5.08 3.35 6.55
N LYS A 48 5.33 3.35 7.86
CA LYS A 48 6.13 2.32 8.52
C LYS A 48 5.53 0.93 8.36
N HIS A 49 4.20 0.81 8.43
CA HIS A 49 3.50 -0.44 8.20
C HIS A 49 3.72 -0.97 6.78
N GLN A 50 3.54 -0.13 5.75
CA GLN A 50 3.79 -0.53 4.36
C GLN A 50 5.24 -0.98 4.13
N ASP A 51 6.21 -0.23 4.68
CA ASP A 51 7.63 -0.55 4.58
C ASP A 51 7.98 -1.87 5.28
N THR A 52 7.40 -2.12 6.46
CA THR A 52 7.60 -3.35 7.24
C THR A 52 7.04 -4.57 6.51
N MET A 53 5.89 -4.41 5.85
CA MET A 53 5.25 -5.45 5.03
C MET A 53 5.99 -5.70 3.72
N GLY A 54 6.96 -4.85 3.36
CA GLY A 54 7.69 -4.94 2.09
C GLY A 54 6.82 -4.58 0.88
N ILE A 55 5.77 -3.78 1.07
CA ILE A 55 4.84 -3.39 0.01
C ILE A 55 5.52 -2.36 -0.89
N ASN A 56 5.53 -2.63 -2.20
CA ASN A 56 6.14 -1.76 -3.20
C ASN A 56 5.20 -0.63 -3.60
N ARG A 57 3.91 -0.95 -3.73
CA ARG A 57 2.89 -0.01 -4.18
C ARG A 57 1.56 -0.29 -3.50
N SER A 58 0.80 0.76 -3.20
CA SER A 58 -0.53 0.62 -2.61
C SER A 58 -1.58 1.48 -3.30
N VAL A 59 -2.79 0.93 -3.43
CA VAL A 59 -3.99 1.63 -3.86
C VAL A 59 -4.72 2.12 -2.62
N LEU A 60 -4.84 3.43 -2.48
CA LEU A 60 -5.57 4.09 -1.41
C LEU A 60 -7.05 4.15 -1.76
N LEU A 61 -7.89 3.56 -0.91
CA LEU A 61 -9.33 3.60 -0.99
C LEU A 61 -9.84 4.64 0.02
N SER A 62 -10.30 5.76 -0.50
CA SER A 62 -10.79 6.86 0.31
C SER A 62 -12.25 6.68 0.71
N SER A 63 -12.68 7.40 1.74
CA SER A 63 -14.11 7.65 1.94
C SER A 63 -14.64 8.64 0.91
N ALA A 64 -15.95 8.62 0.67
CA ALA A 64 -16.66 9.71 0.03
C ALA A 64 -16.67 10.97 0.91
N SER A 65 -17.22 12.08 0.39
CA SER A 65 -17.41 13.29 1.19
C SER A 65 -18.22 13.02 2.46
N TYR A 66 -17.83 13.64 3.57
CA TYR A 66 -18.53 13.48 4.84
C TYR A 66 -19.83 14.29 4.88
N LEU A 67 -20.91 13.73 4.36
CA LEU A 67 -22.25 14.33 4.38
C LEU A 67 -23.26 13.47 5.13
N LYS A 68 -24.21 14.09 5.84
CA LYS A 68 -25.30 13.35 6.49
C LYS A 68 -26.54 13.38 5.61
N MET A 69 -26.79 12.29 4.91
CA MET A 69 -27.96 12.11 4.05
C MET A 69 -28.38 10.63 3.97
N PHE A 70 -29.52 10.36 3.34
CA PHE A 70 -30.10 9.02 3.32
C PHE A 70 -29.15 7.97 2.72
N SER A 71 -28.55 8.27 1.57
CA SER A 71 -27.56 7.41 0.87
C SER A 71 -26.28 7.14 1.68
N THR A 72 -26.04 7.91 2.74
CA THR A 72 -24.89 7.77 3.65
C THR A 72 -25.25 7.12 4.98
N HIS A 73 -26.48 6.59 5.10
CA HIS A 73 -27.04 6.09 6.37
C HIS A 73 -27.00 7.18 7.45
N MET A 74 -27.41 8.40 7.09
CA MET A 74 -27.37 9.58 7.98
C MET A 74 -25.96 9.89 8.52
N GLY A 75 -24.91 9.47 7.80
CA GLY A 75 -23.51 9.67 8.14
C GLY A 75 -22.79 8.40 8.65
N ASP A 76 -23.48 7.28 8.85
CA ASP A 76 -22.83 6.07 9.38
C ASP A 76 -21.94 5.37 8.32
N SER A 77 -22.26 5.51 7.03
CA SER A 77 -21.65 4.74 5.94
C SER A 77 -20.57 5.47 5.12
N ASN A 78 -20.19 6.71 5.45
CA ASN A 78 -19.17 7.47 4.68
C ASN A 78 -17.73 7.17 5.08
N GLY A 79 -17.39 5.92 5.42
CA GLY A 79 -16.11 5.62 6.06
C GLY A 79 -15.96 6.24 7.46
N LEU A 80 -17.00 6.90 7.99
CA LEU A 80 -17.03 7.54 9.31
C LEU A 80 -16.93 6.53 10.46
N ALA A 81 -17.50 5.33 10.30
CA ALA A 81 -17.38 4.24 11.27
C ALA A 81 -15.90 3.85 11.52
N ALA A 82 -15.06 3.89 10.49
CA ALA A 82 -13.64 3.56 10.57
C ALA A 82 -12.72 4.80 10.54
N ARG A 83 -13.28 6.01 10.48
CA ARG A 83 -12.57 7.30 10.40
C ARG A 83 -11.55 7.38 9.26
N VAL A 84 -11.88 6.74 8.14
CA VAL A 84 -11.02 6.71 6.94
C VAL A 84 -11.03 8.07 6.25
N SER A 85 -9.88 8.55 5.79
CA SER A 85 -9.75 9.85 5.11
C SER A 85 -10.46 9.90 3.75
N VAL A 86 -10.88 11.12 3.37
CA VAL A 86 -11.48 11.46 2.06
C VAL A 86 -10.47 11.46 0.90
N THR A 87 -10.99 11.51 -0.33
CA THR A 87 -10.20 11.48 -1.58
C THR A 87 -9.04 12.49 -1.59
N GLU A 88 -9.25 13.71 -1.10
CA GLU A 88 -8.24 14.78 -1.10
C GLU A 88 -7.02 14.44 -0.26
N ALA A 89 -7.18 13.66 0.82
CA ALA A 89 -6.05 13.19 1.62
C ALA A 89 -5.24 12.11 0.87
N ALA A 90 -5.93 11.21 0.16
CA ALA A 90 -5.28 10.20 -0.66
C ALA A 90 -4.51 10.81 -1.85
N ALA A 91 -5.07 11.86 -2.47
CA ALA A 91 -4.40 12.66 -3.49
C ALA A 91 -3.11 13.29 -2.95
N LYS A 92 -3.16 13.98 -1.80
CA LYS A 92 -1.96 14.56 -1.16
C LYS A 92 -0.89 13.53 -0.79
N MET A 93 -1.29 12.36 -0.29
CA MET A 93 -0.36 11.27 0.00
C MET A 93 0.31 10.76 -1.27
N THR A 94 -0.46 10.64 -2.35
CA THR A 94 0.04 10.23 -3.67
C THR A 94 0.99 11.26 -4.27
N GLU A 95 0.67 12.55 -4.19
CA GLU A 95 1.58 13.64 -4.62
C GLU A 95 2.91 13.61 -3.86
N ARG A 96 2.87 13.31 -2.55
CA ARG A 96 4.07 13.24 -1.71
C ARG A 96 4.92 11.98 -1.99
N PHE A 97 4.31 10.87 -2.37
CA PHE A 97 4.99 9.61 -2.68
C PHE A 97 4.44 8.94 -3.95
N PRO A 98 4.65 9.53 -5.14
CA PRO A 98 3.96 9.15 -6.38
C PRO A 98 4.33 7.76 -6.91
N ILE A 99 5.45 7.20 -6.44
CA ILE A 99 5.88 5.84 -6.77
C ILE A 99 5.22 4.81 -5.85
N LYS A 100 5.02 5.16 -4.56
CA LYS A 100 4.49 4.25 -3.55
C LYS A 100 2.97 4.14 -3.59
N PHE A 101 2.27 5.20 -4.02
CA PHE A 101 0.81 5.25 -3.91
C PHE A 101 0.14 5.61 -5.23
N VAL A 102 -1.07 5.09 -5.36
CA VAL A 102 -2.13 5.58 -6.26
C VAL A 102 -3.43 5.57 -5.45
N PHE A 103 -4.48 6.20 -5.96
CA PHE A 103 -5.76 6.21 -5.26
C PHE A 103 -6.93 6.07 -6.24
N PHE A 104 -8.05 5.58 -5.72
CA PHE A 104 -9.34 5.73 -6.40
C PHE A 104 -10.12 6.87 -5.75
N CYS A 105 -10.75 7.69 -6.59
CA CYS A 105 -11.72 8.67 -6.13
C CYS A 105 -12.98 7.95 -5.66
N ASN A 106 -13.53 8.40 -4.55
CA ASN A 106 -14.80 7.93 -4.02
C ASN A 106 -15.69 9.13 -3.72
N GLU A 107 -16.97 9.07 -4.11
CA GLU A 107 -17.93 10.13 -3.85
C GLU A 107 -19.37 9.59 -3.77
N ILE A 108 -20.25 10.35 -3.13
CA ILE A 108 -21.68 10.05 -3.01
C ILE A 108 -22.34 10.19 -4.40
N PRO A 109 -23.01 9.15 -4.94
CA PRO A 109 -23.55 9.20 -6.31
C PRO A 109 -24.58 10.31 -6.55
N GLU A 110 -25.37 10.64 -5.52
CA GLU A 110 -26.46 11.62 -5.58
C GLU A 110 -25.98 13.07 -5.42
N LEU A 111 -24.72 13.27 -5.03
CA LEU A 111 -24.18 14.60 -4.78
C LEU A 111 -23.99 15.34 -6.11
N GLU A 112 -24.48 16.58 -6.19
CA GLU A 112 -24.20 17.45 -7.33
C GLU A 112 -22.68 17.60 -7.52
N GLY A 113 -22.18 17.37 -8.74
CA GLY A 113 -20.75 17.40 -9.03
C GLY A 113 -20.00 16.07 -8.81
N SER A 114 -20.65 15.02 -8.30
CA SER A 114 -20.02 13.72 -8.00
C SER A 114 -19.31 13.12 -9.22
N ARG A 115 -19.97 13.15 -10.37
CA ARG A 115 -19.40 12.68 -11.63
C ARG A 115 -18.13 13.44 -12.01
N GLN A 116 -18.18 14.77 -11.96
CA GLN A 116 -17.05 15.63 -12.32
C GLN A 116 -15.85 15.36 -11.40
N LYS A 117 -16.10 15.11 -10.11
CA LYS A 117 -15.06 14.76 -9.15
C LYS A 117 -14.41 13.41 -9.42
N LEU A 118 -15.18 12.43 -9.92
CA LEU A 118 -14.64 11.13 -10.33
C LEU A 118 -13.80 11.19 -11.61
N GLU A 119 -14.05 12.18 -12.47
CA GLU A 119 -13.43 12.34 -13.79
C GLU A 119 -12.21 13.30 -13.79
N SER A 120 -11.97 14.04 -12.69
CA SER A 120 -10.87 15.02 -12.54
C SER A 120 -9.57 14.39 -12.08
#